data_AF-A0A7J2HF43-F1
#
_entry.id   AF-A0A7J2HF43-F1
#
_cell.length_a   1.000
_cell.length_b   1.000
_cell.length_c   1.000
_cell.angle_alpha   90.00
_cell.angle_beta   90.00
_cell.angle_gamma   90.00
#
_symmetry.space_group_name_H-M   'P 1'
#
loop_
_entity.id
_entity.type
_entity.pdbx_description
1 polymer ?
#
loop_
_entity_poly.entity_id
_entity_poly.type
_entity_poly.pdbx_seq_one_letter_code
_entity_poly.pdbx_strand_id
1 'polypeptide(L)'
;MKELSSVDDAVRERQSRVSRSGGRWEEYVRLYLNEALEETGIEVISGRSENEIRKRSEILWKMLSLPLKVSTIRESVWGDIDLVAVKGELPVVIISCKVSLHGRLTETLFWSLLYRTLTRIKVVLATPDGGRGGEEWVSEWGTPENPTKDRLLAESYLDGVYVENVEEWCKNIKPGQGTAFGGIVRPLDELPKDIKRWAEEAERFIYIRRNGSLQSFL
;
A
#
# COMPACT_ATOMS: atom_id res chain seq x y z
N MET A 1 5.58 -42.40 -6.67
CA MET A 1 6.57 -41.40 -6.20
C MET A 1 7.01 -40.37 -7.26
N LYS A 2 6.61 -40.47 -8.54
CA LYS A 2 6.99 -39.50 -9.60
C LYS A 2 6.00 -38.34 -9.84
N GLU A 3 4.77 -38.46 -9.36
CA GLU A 3 3.71 -37.43 -9.58
C GLU A 3 3.67 -36.33 -8.51
N LEU A 4 4.22 -36.56 -7.31
CA LEU A 4 4.27 -35.51 -6.28
C LEU A 4 5.30 -34.41 -6.59
N SER A 5 6.42 -34.74 -7.24
CA SER A 5 7.47 -33.75 -7.53
C SER A 5 7.07 -32.75 -8.62
N SER A 6 6.26 -33.16 -9.61
CA SER A 6 5.84 -32.27 -10.70
C SER A 6 4.80 -31.23 -10.26
N VAL A 7 3.97 -31.55 -9.27
CA VAL A 7 2.99 -30.61 -8.69
C VAL A 7 3.71 -29.57 -7.83
N ASP A 8 4.68 -29.99 -7.01
CA ASP A 8 5.45 -29.08 -6.16
C ASP A 8 6.29 -28.09 -6.99
N ASP A 9 6.89 -28.55 -8.09
CA ASP A 9 7.66 -27.70 -9.01
C ASP A 9 6.76 -26.67 -9.71
N ALA A 10 5.57 -27.08 -10.18
CA ALA A 10 4.60 -26.16 -10.81
C ALA A 10 4.05 -25.12 -9.82
N VAL A 11 3.83 -25.49 -8.56
CA VAL A 11 3.41 -24.56 -7.49
C VAL A 11 4.53 -23.56 -7.20
N ARG A 12 5.78 -24.02 -7.11
CA ARG A 12 6.94 -23.15 -6.86
C ARG A 12 7.19 -22.17 -8.02
N GLU A 13 7.06 -22.62 -9.25
CA GLU A 13 7.17 -21.78 -10.44
C GLU A 13 6.04 -20.73 -10.49
N ARG A 14 4.80 -21.15 -10.18
CA ARG A 14 3.66 -20.22 -10.06
C ARG A 14 3.91 -19.16 -8.98
N GLN A 15 4.36 -19.55 -7.79
CA GLN A 15 4.64 -18.63 -6.69
C GLN A 15 5.77 -17.65 -7.04
N SER A 16 6.83 -18.15 -7.71
CA SER A 16 7.91 -17.31 -8.23
C SER A 16 7.40 -16.29 -9.25
N ARG A 17 6.54 -16.71 -10.19
CA ARG A 17 5.93 -15.82 -11.17
C ARG A 17 5.01 -14.77 -10.55
N VAL A 18 4.20 -15.16 -9.57
CA VAL A 18 3.31 -14.25 -8.82
C VAL A 18 4.15 -13.22 -8.03
N SER A 19 5.20 -13.67 -7.35
CA SER A 19 6.12 -12.80 -6.62
C SER A 19 6.82 -11.81 -7.54
N ARG A 20 7.31 -12.26 -8.71
CA ARG A 20 7.90 -11.39 -9.74
C ARG A 20 6.91 -10.37 -10.27
N SER A 21 5.67 -10.77 -10.56
CA SER A 21 4.62 -9.86 -11.03
C SER A 21 4.26 -8.80 -9.99
N GLY A 22 4.17 -9.18 -8.70
CA GLY A 22 3.95 -8.25 -7.60
C GLY A 22 5.10 -7.27 -7.41
N GLY A 23 6.34 -7.77 -7.42
CA GLY A 23 7.54 -6.93 -7.31
C GLY A 23 7.67 -5.94 -8.48
N ARG A 24 7.29 -6.34 -9.69
CA ARG A 24 7.28 -5.43 -10.85
C ARG A 24 6.21 -4.34 -10.75
N TRP A 25 5.03 -4.66 -10.22
CA TRP A 25 3.99 -3.66 -9.98
C TRP A 25 4.42 -2.65 -8.91
N GLU A 26 5.01 -3.13 -7.80
CA GLU A 26 5.55 -2.26 -6.76
C GLU A 26 6.63 -1.32 -7.32
N GLU A 27 7.58 -1.87 -8.09
CA GLU A 27 8.65 -1.06 -8.68
C GLU A 27 8.10 -0.03 -9.69
N TYR A 28 7.11 -0.42 -10.49
CA TYR A 28 6.40 0.49 -11.38
C TYR A 28 5.80 1.67 -10.62
N VAL A 29 5.01 1.40 -9.57
CA VAL A 29 4.39 2.44 -8.73
C VAL A 29 5.46 3.30 -8.07
N ARG A 30 6.54 2.72 -7.57
CA ARG A 30 7.65 3.45 -6.93
C ARG A 30 8.31 4.42 -7.91
N LEU A 31 8.64 3.97 -9.12
CA LEU A 31 9.27 4.82 -10.15
C LEU A 31 8.32 5.93 -10.58
N TYR A 32 7.07 5.58 -10.91
CA TYR A 32 6.02 6.52 -11.29
C TYR A 32 5.83 7.64 -10.26
N LEU A 33 5.72 7.27 -8.98
CA LEU A 33 5.51 8.26 -7.91
C LEU A 33 6.75 9.12 -7.67
N ASN A 34 7.96 8.56 -7.71
CA ASN A 34 9.17 9.37 -7.54
C ASN A 34 9.35 10.38 -8.68
N GLU A 35 9.00 10.01 -9.91
CA GLU A 35 8.97 10.95 -11.05
C GLU A 35 7.92 12.05 -10.82
N ALA A 36 6.69 11.69 -10.44
CA ALA A 36 5.61 12.67 -10.20
C ALA A 36 5.82 13.57 -8.95
N LEU A 37 6.69 13.14 -8.04
CA LEU A 37 7.05 13.82 -6.79
C LEU A 37 8.43 14.50 -6.85
N GLU A 38 9.07 14.52 -8.02
CA GLU A 38 10.34 15.20 -8.20
C GLU A 38 10.26 16.66 -7.72
N GLU A 39 11.36 17.16 -7.15
CA GLU A 39 11.48 18.52 -6.59
C GLU A 39 10.53 18.87 -5.42
N THR A 40 9.71 17.94 -4.93
CA THR A 40 8.79 18.22 -3.79
C THR A 40 9.41 17.95 -2.42
N GLY A 41 10.60 17.35 -2.40
CA GLY A 41 11.25 16.84 -1.18
C GLY A 41 10.60 15.58 -0.59
N ILE A 42 9.65 14.97 -1.32
CA ILE A 42 9.01 13.71 -0.97
C ILE A 42 9.64 12.59 -1.81
N GLU A 43 10.07 11.51 -1.14
CA GLU A 43 10.65 10.33 -1.77
C GLU A 43 9.77 9.11 -1.49
N VAL A 44 9.60 8.23 -2.47
CA VAL A 44 8.94 6.93 -2.26
C VAL A 44 9.99 5.83 -2.18
N ILE A 45 10.10 5.23 -0.99
CA ILE A 45 11.09 4.19 -0.67
C ILE A 45 10.42 2.83 -0.50
N SER A 46 11.19 1.75 -0.67
CA SER A 46 10.71 0.40 -0.33
C SER A 46 10.64 0.20 1.18
N GLY A 47 9.52 -0.34 1.66
CA GLY A 47 9.29 -0.69 3.07
C GLY A 47 9.51 -2.16 3.39
N ARG A 48 9.87 -2.99 2.40
CA ARG A 48 9.95 -4.46 2.54
C ARG A 48 11.00 -4.94 3.55
N SER A 49 12.06 -4.16 3.73
CA SER A 49 13.19 -4.53 4.59
C SER A 49 13.26 -3.61 5.81
N GLU A 50 12.79 -4.11 6.95
CA GLU A 50 12.91 -3.43 8.26
C GLU A 50 14.37 -2.97 8.51
N ASN A 51 15.33 -3.83 8.18
CA ASN A 51 16.76 -3.54 8.40
C ASN A 51 17.26 -2.38 7.53
N GLU A 52 16.76 -2.23 6.30
CA GLU A 52 17.13 -1.12 5.43
C GLU A 52 16.53 0.18 5.94
N ILE A 53 15.26 0.17 6.36
CA ILE A 53 14.64 1.34 6.97
C ILE A 53 15.37 1.76 8.24
N ARG A 54 15.69 0.80 9.12
CA ARG A 54 16.41 1.06 10.37
C ARG A 54 17.82 1.59 10.15
N LYS A 55 18.53 1.09 9.13
CA LYS A 55 19.85 1.62 8.72
C LYS A 55 19.74 3.02 8.14
N ARG A 56 18.69 3.30 7.38
CA ARG A 56 18.42 4.62 6.81
C ARG A 56 18.11 5.64 7.90
N SER A 57 17.21 5.30 8.81
CA SER A 57 16.82 6.15 9.93
C SER A 57 16.13 5.40 11.05
N GLU A 58 16.66 5.55 12.25
CA GLU A 58 16.04 5.03 13.46
C GLU A 58 14.69 5.72 13.77
N ILE A 59 14.54 7.00 13.42
CA ILE A 59 13.30 7.76 13.63
C ILE A 59 12.20 7.19 12.73
N LEU A 60 12.50 7.01 11.44
CA LEU A 60 11.58 6.45 10.47
C LEU A 60 11.16 5.03 10.86
N TRP A 61 12.14 4.19 11.26
CA TRP A 61 11.86 2.85 11.76
C TRP A 61 10.93 2.88 12.97
N LYS A 62 11.18 3.73 13.97
CA LYS A 62 10.31 3.86 15.16
C LYS A 62 8.88 4.28 14.79
N MET A 63 8.72 5.21 13.84
CA MET A 63 7.40 5.70 13.41
C MET A 63 6.62 4.66 12.61
N LEU A 64 7.29 3.77 11.88
CA LEU A 64 6.67 2.73 11.07
C LEU A 64 6.50 1.41 11.83
N SER A 65 7.35 1.11 12.82
CA SER A 65 7.23 -0.10 13.63
C SER A 65 6.10 0.03 14.66
N LEU A 66 5.38 -1.08 14.93
CA LEU A 66 4.36 -1.09 15.97
C LEU A 66 4.91 -1.67 17.27
N PRO A 67 4.71 -1.00 18.42
CA PRO A 67 5.18 -1.51 19.70
C PRO A 67 4.40 -2.77 20.12
N LEU A 68 5.12 -3.77 20.60
CA LEU A 68 4.54 -5.00 21.16
C LEU A 68 4.21 -4.76 22.64
N LYS A 69 2.97 -5.08 23.04
CA LYS A 69 2.47 -4.77 24.40
C LYS A 69 3.07 -5.65 25.51
N VAL A 70 3.47 -6.88 25.20
CA VAL A 70 3.74 -7.92 26.22
C VAL A 70 5.07 -8.66 25.98
N SER A 71 5.69 -8.48 24.82
CA SER A 71 6.86 -9.25 24.43
C SER A 71 8.08 -8.82 25.25
N THR A 72 8.76 -9.79 25.86
CA THR A 72 10.01 -9.58 26.62
C THR A 72 11.27 -9.73 25.75
N ILE A 73 11.12 -10.12 24.48
CA ILE A 73 12.21 -10.46 23.56
C ILE A 73 12.28 -9.49 22.38
N ARG A 74 11.13 -8.94 21.98
CA ARG A 74 10.99 -7.99 20.86
C ARG A 74 10.13 -6.83 21.29
N GLU A 75 10.60 -5.61 21.06
CA GLU A 75 9.90 -4.39 21.44
C GLU A 75 8.87 -3.94 20.38
N SER A 76 9.08 -4.34 19.12
CA SER A 76 8.18 -3.96 18.02
C SER A 76 8.05 -5.04 16.96
N VAL A 77 7.03 -4.86 16.11
CA VAL A 77 6.77 -5.66 14.91
C VAL A 77 6.77 -4.75 13.69
N TRP A 78 7.38 -5.24 12.61
CA TRP A 78 7.32 -4.61 11.31
C TRP A 78 6.07 -5.06 10.55
N GLY A 79 5.35 -4.12 9.95
CA GLY A 79 4.12 -4.39 9.21
C GLY A 79 4.33 -4.89 7.79
N ASP A 80 3.22 -5.22 7.11
CA ASP A 80 3.22 -5.43 5.65
C ASP A 80 3.29 -4.07 4.95
N ILE A 81 4.51 -3.60 4.73
CA ILE A 81 4.81 -2.29 4.13
C ILE A 81 5.51 -2.53 2.79
N ASP A 82 4.79 -2.34 1.68
CA ASP A 82 5.36 -2.44 0.34
C ASP A 82 6.21 -1.19 0.03
N LEU A 83 5.59 -0.01 0.02
CA LEU A 83 6.24 1.29 -0.18
C LEU A 83 5.84 2.30 0.89
N VAL A 84 6.69 3.31 1.11
CA VAL A 84 6.40 4.45 1.98
C VAL A 84 6.81 5.74 1.27
N ALA A 85 5.90 6.72 1.21
CA ALA A 85 6.27 8.09 0.85
C ALA A 85 6.74 8.83 2.10
N VAL A 86 7.94 9.38 2.06
CA VAL A 86 8.58 10.10 3.18
C VAL A 86 8.95 11.52 2.75
N LYS A 87 8.79 12.48 3.65
CA LYS A 87 9.32 13.85 3.48
C LYS A 87 10.42 14.07 4.52
N GLY A 88 11.68 13.94 4.12
CA GLY A 88 12.79 13.78 5.06
C GLY A 88 12.60 12.53 5.93
N GLU A 89 12.44 12.72 7.24
CA GLU A 89 12.22 11.64 8.22
C GLU A 89 10.75 11.37 8.54
N LEU A 90 9.83 12.12 7.93
CA LEU A 90 8.40 12.04 8.21
C LEU A 90 7.73 11.04 7.24
N PRO A 91 7.26 9.88 7.71
CA PRO A 91 6.39 9.03 6.89
C PRO A 91 5.04 9.70 6.69
N VAL A 92 4.64 9.86 5.43
CA VAL A 92 3.39 10.50 5.02
C VAL A 92 2.32 9.45 4.74
N VAL A 93 2.64 8.49 3.88
CA VAL A 93 1.72 7.43 3.47
C VAL A 93 2.44 6.10 3.30
N ILE A 94 1.81 5.03 3.75
CA ILE A 94 2.13 3.64 3.40
C ILE A 94 1.29 3.27 2.18
N ILE A 95 1.95 2.78 1.13
CA ILE A 95 1.32 2.41 -0.13
C ILE A 95 1.47 0.90 -0.27
N SER A 96 0.39 0.17 0.00
CA SER A 96 0.34 -1.26 -0.26
C SER A 96 0.16 -1.51 -1.75
N CYS A 97 0.95 -2.40 -2.33
CA CYS A 97 0.97 -2.67 -3.77
C CYS A 97 0.49 -4.09 -4.04
N LYS A 98 -0.76 -4.26 -4.48
CA LYS A 98 -1.33 -5.60 -4.71
C LYS A 98 -1.86 -5.71 -6.14
N VAL A 99 -1.38 -6.71 -6.89
CA VAL A 99 -1.86 -7.00 -8.26
C VAL A 99 -3.32 -7.47 -8.25
N SER A 100 -3.69 -8.27 -7.25
CA SER A 100 -5.07 -8.70 -7.01
C SER A 100 -5.35 -8.82 -5.51
N LEU A 101 -6.60 -8.59 -5.11
CA LEU A 101 -7.02 -8.43 -3.73
C LEU A 101 -7.16 -9.77 -3.01
N HIS A 102 -8.05 -10.65 -3.49
CA HIS A 102 -8.38 -11.94 -2.87
C HIS A 102 -8.33 -11.89 -1.32
N GLY A 103 -7.74 -12.88 -0.64
CA GLY A 103 -7.55 -12.85 0.82
C GLY A 103 -6.50 -11.85 1.33
N ARG A 104 -5.74 -11.18 0.45
CA ARG A 104 -4.64 -10.28 0.81
C ARG A 104 -5.13 -8.90 1.25
N LEU A 105 -6.32 -8.49 0.81
CA LEU A 105 -6.91 -7.22 1.24
C LEU A 105 -7.08 -7.15 2.76
N THR A 106 -7.48 -8.24 3.41
CA THR A 106 -7.70 -8.29 4.87
C THR A 106 -6.46 -7.88 5.67
N GLU A 107 -5.26 -8.30 5.24
CA GLU A 107 -4.01 -7.93 5.91
C GLU A 107 -3.73 -6.43 5.74
N THR A 108 -3.89 -5.88 4.54
CA THR A 108 -3.77 -4.43 4.29
C THR A 108 -4.77 -3.63 5.13
N LEU A 109 -6.03 -4.09 5.25
CA LEU A 109 -7.06 -3.42 6.06
C LEU A 109 -6.71 -3.46 7.56
N PHE A 110 -6.16 -4.57 8.05
CA PHE A 110 -5.71 -4.69 9.44
C PHE A 110 -4.59 -3.70 9.75
N TRP A 111 -3.55 -3.65 8.91
CA TRP A 111 -2.45 -2.70 9.07
C TRP A 111 -2.93 -1.26 8.96
N SER A 112 -3.84 -0.97 8.02
CA SER A 112 -4.46 0.35 7.89
C SER A 112 -5.15 0.78 9.19
N LEU A 113 -5.97 -0.09 9.77
CA LEU A 113 -6.65 0.20 11.04
C LEU A 113 -5.66 0.51 12.16
N LEU A 114 -4.56 -0.26 12.27
CA LEU A 114 -3.54 -0.03 13.29
C LEU A 114 -2.81 1.29 13.10
N TYR A 115 -2.32 1.58 11.88
CA TYR A 115 -1.64 2.84 11.60
C TYR A 115 -2.55 4.04 11.79
N ARG A 116 -3.83 3.94 11.38
CA ARG A 116 -4.83 4.98 11.61
C ARG A 116 -5.11 5.23 13.09
N THR A 117 -5.07 4.18 13.91
CA THR A 117 -5.35 4.28 15.35
C THR A 117 -4.17 4.83 16.14
N LEU A 118 -2.95 4.45 15.75
CA LEU A 118 -1.73 4.74 16.51
C LEU A 118 -0.95 5.93 15.97
N THR A 119 -1.14 6.27 14.70
CA THR A 119 -0.36 7.28 13.99
C THR A 119 -1.27 8.17 13.15
N ARG A 120 -0.68 9.13 12.43
CA ARG A 120 -1.37 9.92 11.39
C ARG A 120 -0.94 9.50 9.98
N ILE A 121 -0.13 8.45 9.86
CA ILE A 121 0.35 7.94 8.59
C ILE A 121 -0.84 7.40 7.82
N LYS A 122 -0.97 7.86 6.58
CA LYS A 122 -2.03 7.43 5.67
C LYS A 122 -1.75 6.02 5.18
N VAL A 123 -2.78 5.25 4.91
CA VAL A 123 -2.62 3.92 4.31
C VAL A 123 -3.50 3.80 3.09
N VAL A 124 -2.87 3.54 1.96
CA VAL A 124 -3.52 3.45 0.65
C VAL A 124 -3.15 2.15 -0.04
N LEU A 125 -3.96 1.78 -1.03
CA LEU A 125 -3.71 0.63 -1.89
C LEU A 125 -3.48 1.12 -3.33
N ALA A 126 -2.37 0.70 -3.94
CA ALA A 126 -2.11 0.83 -5.37
C ALA A 126 -2.27 -0.54 -6.04
N THR A 127 -3.13 -0.64 -7.04
CA THR A 127 -3.44 -1.91 -7.71
C THR A 127 -3.69 -1.70 -9.20
N PRO A 128 -3.35 -2.67 -10.08
CA PRO A 128 -3.81 -2.64 -11.44
C PRO A 128 -5.26 -3.15 -11.58
N ASP A 129 -5.86 -3.67 -10.49
CA ASP A 129 -7.12 -4.43 -10.53
C ASP A 129 -7.02 -5.58 -11.54
N GLY A 130 -6.18 -6.58 -11.23
CA GLY A 130 -5.96 -7.75 -12.08
C GLY A 130 -7.21 -8.60 -12.32
N GLY A 131 -8.30 -8.29 -11.62
CA GLY A 131 -9.61 -8.92 -11.77
C GLY A 131 -9.74 -10.22 -10.97
N ARG A 132 -10.96 -10.77 -10.95
CA ARG A 132 -11.34 -11.91 -10.11
C ARG A 132 -10.77 -13.29 -10.53
N GLY A 133 -9.89 -13.34 -11.53
CA GLY A 133 -9.21 -14.57 -11.96
C GLY A 133 -10.06 -15.54 -12.79
N GLY A 134 -11.13 -15.07 -13.43
CA GLY A 134 -11.97 -15.85 -14.35
C GLY A 134 -11.46 -15.88 -15.80
N GLU A 135 -12.25 -16.47 -16.70
CA GLU A 135 -11.99 -16.41 -18.15
C GLU A 135 -12.12 -15.00 -18.71
N GLU A 136 -13.03 -14.20 -18.15
CA GLU A 136 -13.18 -12.79 -18.46
C GLU A 136 -12.64 -11.93 -17.32
N TRP A 137 -12.05 -10.79 -17.68
CA TRP A 137 -11.68 -9.79 -16.69
C TRP A 137 -12.95 -9.18 -16.07
N VAL A 138 -13.02 -9.21 -14.75
CA VAL A 138 -14.08 -8.59 -13.95
C VAL A 138 -13.41 -7.90 -12.78
N SER A 139 -13.64 -6.59 -12.64
CA SER A 139 -13.10 -5.76 -11.57
C SER A 139 -13.36 -6.37 -10.18
N GLU A 140 -12.36 -6.33 -9.32
CA GLU A 140 -12.50 -6.72 -7.91
C GLU A 140 -13.33 -5.69 -7.11
N TRP A 141 -13.49 -4.46 -7.62
CA TRP A 141 -14.14 -3.33 -6.94
C TRP A 141 -15.63 -3.17 -7.25
N GLY A 142 -16.12 -3.74 -8.37
CA GLY A 142 -17.48 -3.48 -8.85
C GLY A 142 -17.68 -2.02 -9.23
N THR A 143 -18.89 -1.49 -9.02
CA THR A 143 -19.20 -0.07 -9.32
C THR A 143 -19.66 0.66 -8.05
N PRO A 144 -19.67 2.01 -8.04
CA PRO A 144 -20.25 2.75 -6.91
C PRO A 144 -21.71 2.36 -6.60
N GLU A 145 -22.51 2.08 -7.63
CA GLU A 145 -23.93 1.71 -7.49
C GLU A 145 -24.12 0.24 -7.10
N ASN A 146 -23.17 -0.63 -7.48
CA ASN A 146 -23.18 -2.05 -7.15
C ASN A 146 -21.79 -2.46 -6.62
N PRO A 147 -21.46 -2.05 -5.39
CA PRO A 147 -20.12 -2.22 -4.84
C PRO A 147 -19.88 -3.66 -4.41
N THR A 148 -18.64 -4.10 -4.55
CA THR A 148 -18.20 -5.39 -4.01
C THR A 148 -17.90 -5.27 -2.52
N LYS A 149 -17.80 -6.41 -1.83
CA LYS A 149 -17.35 -6.43 -0.44
C LYS A 149 -15.98 -5.75 -0.27
N ASP A 150 -15.09 -5.93 -1.23
CA ASP A 150 -13.75 -5.34 -1.20
C ASP A 150 -13.79 -3.82 -1.28
N ARG A 151 -14.64 -3.26 -2.16
CA ARG A 151 -14.88 -1.81 -2.22
C ARG A 151 -15.45 -1.27 -0.91
N LEU A 152 -16.49 -1.91 -0.36
CA LEU A 152 -17.11 -1.48 0.90
C LEU A 152 -16.13 -1.51 2.09
N LEU A 153 -15.29 -2.54 2.15
CA LEU A 153 -14.27 -2.66 3.18
C LEU A 153 -13.17 -1.60 3.00
N ALA A 154 -12.69 -1.39 1.78
CA ALA A 154 -11.71 -0.36 1.49
C ALA A 154 -12.25 1.03 1.88
N GLU A 155 -13.47 1.36 1.50
CA GLU A 155 -14.15 2.64 1.86
C GLU A 155 -14.22 2.86 3.38
N SER A 156 -14.25 1.80 4.18
CA SER A 156 -14.32 1.88 5.64
C SER A 156 -12.96 2.06 6.32
N TYR A 157 -11.89 1.54 5.72
CA TYR A 157 -10.61 1.35 6.40
C TYR A 157 -9.39 1.96 5.72
N LEU A 158 -9.41 2.24 4.41
CA LEU A 158 -8.29 2.83 3.68
C LEU A 158 -8.49 4.34 3.47
N ASP A 159 -7.39 5.08 3.38
CA ASP A 159 -7.41 6.50 3.00
C ASP A 159 -7.55 6.70 1.47
N GLY A 160 -7.33 5.65 0.68
CA GLY A 160 -7.45 5.68 -0.78
C GLY A 160 -7.15 4.35 -1.45
N VAL A 161 -7.79 4.13 -2.60
CA VAL A 161 -7.49 3.04 -3.53
C VAL A 161 -7.19 3.67 -4.88
N TYR A 162 -6.01 3.39 -5.40
CA TYR A 162 -5.46 4.01 -6.60
C TYR A 162 -5.22 2.94 -7.66
N VAL A 163 -5.88 3.11 -8.80
CA VAL A 163 -5.97 2.06 -9.81
C VAL A 163 -5.47 2.52 -11.16
N GLU A 164 -4.68 1.68 -11.81
CA GLU A 164 -4.33 1.83 -13.23
C GLU A 164 -4.41 0.47 -13.91
N ASN A 165 -5.42 0.28 -14.76
CA ASN A 165 -5.60 -0.99 -15.48
C ASN A 165 -4.55 -1.13 -16.57
N VAL A 166 -3.40 -1.73 -16.24
CA VAL A 166 -2.34 -2.03 -17.20
C VAL A 166 -2.53 -3.45 -17.73
N GLU A 167 -2.61 -3.60 -19.05
CA GLU A 167 -2.91 -4.87 -19.75
C GLU A 167 -2.03 -6.04 -19.30
N GLU A 168 -0.76 -5.77 -18.98
CA GLU A 168 0.17 -6.78 -18.48
C GLU A 168 -0.31 -7.48 -17.20
N TRP A 169 -1.06 -6.78 -16.34
CA TRP A 169 -1.57 -7.32 -15.08
C TRP A 169 -3.08 -7.63 -15.12
N CYS A 170 -3.83 -7.06 -16.07
CA CYS A 170 -5.26 -7.28 -16.26
C CYS A 170 -5.53 -8.36 -17.32
N LYS A 171 -5.37 -9.63 -16.94
CA LYS A 171 -5.56 -10.76 -17.87
C LYS A 171 -6.98 -10.73 -18.49
N ASN A 172 -7.04 -10.79 -19.83
CA ASN A 172 -8.28 -10.85 -20.61
C ASN A 172 -9.17 -9.59 -20.51
N ILE A 173 -8.60 -8.43 -20.14
CA ILE A 173 -9.30 -7.15 -20.23
C ILE A 173 -9.55 -6.80 -21.70
N LYS A 174 -10.78 -6.36 -22.02
CA LYS A 174 -11.17 -5.94 -23.38
C LYS A 174 -11.13 -4.41 -23.51
N PRO A 175 -10.95 -3.87 -24.73
CA PRO A 175 -11.04 -2.43 -24.96
C PRO A 175 -12.35 -1.83 -24.42
N GLY A 176 -12.24 -0.74 -23.67
CA GLY A 176 -13.39 -0.08 -23.03
C GLY A 176 -13.83 -0.68 -21.69
N GLN A 177 -13.22 -1.78 -21.24
CA GLN A 177 -13.34 -2.24 -19.86
C GLN A 177 -12.32 -1.52 -18.98
N GLY A 178 -12.67 -1.31 -17.71
CA GLY A 178 -11.80 -0.71 -16.71
C GLY A 178 -12.48 -0.66 -15.36
N THR A 179 -11.70 -0.33 -14.33
CA THR A 179 -12.22 -0.16 -12.98
C THR A 179 -13.15 1.04 -12.95
N ALA A 180 -14.36 0.85 -12.43
CA ALA A 180 -15.27 1.98 -12.21
C ALA A 180 -14.77 2.82 -11.03
N PHE A 181 -14.46 4.09 -11.28
CA PHE A 181 -14.01 5.02 -10.26
C PHE A 181 -15.17 5.63 -9.47
N GLY A 182 -14.88 6.11 -8.26
CA GLY A 182 -15.83 6.78 -7.37
C GLY A 182 -15.50 6.55 -5.90
N GLY A 183 -15.80 7.55 -5.06
CA GLY A 183 -15.46 7.52 -3.64
C GLY A 183 -13.95 7.50 -3.44
N ILE A 184 -13.44 6.52 -2.69
CA ILE A 184 -11.99 6.40 -2.46
C ILE A 184 -11.24 5.66 -3.57
N VAL A 185 -11.95 4.99 -4.49
CA VAL A 185 -11.38 4.25 -5.63
C VAL A 185 -11.21 5.22 -6.79
N ARG A 186 -9.95 5.54 -7.12
CA ARG A 186 -9.56 6.65 -7.99
C ARG A 186 -8.41 6.22 -8.92
N PRO A 187 -8.17 6.95 -10.02
CA PRO A 187 -7.05 6.64 -10.91
C PRO A 187 -5.70 6.86 -10.20
N LEU A 188 -4.68 6.10 -10.59
CA LEU A 188 -3.35 6.15 -9.97
C LEU A 188 -2.69 7.54 -10.06
N ASP A 189 -3.01 8.31 -11.10
CA ASP A 189 -2.49 9.65 -11.34
C ASP A 189 -2.96 10.73 -10.34
N GLU A 190 -3.95 10.42 -9.52
CA GLU A 190 -4.35 11.26 -8.40
C GLU A 190 -3.49 11.06 -7.15
N LEU A 191 -2.80 9.92 -7.00
CA LEU A 191 -2.02 9.60 -5.81
C LEU A 191 -0.92 10.64 -5.51
N PRO A 192 -0.12 11.13 -6.48
CA PRO A 192 0.88 12.17 -6.21
C PRO A 192 0.28 13.44 -5.60
N LYS A 193 -0.91 13.85 -6.04
CA LYS A 193 -1.58 15.06 -5.53
C LYS A 193 -1.99 14.89 -4.07
N ASP A 194 -2.53 13.72 -3.75
CA ASP A 194 -2.94 13.38 -2.39
C ASP A 194 -1.74 13.24 -1.45
N ILE A 195 -0.64 12.65 -1.91
CA ILE A 195 0.62 12.59 -1.15
C ILE A 195 1.12 13.99 -0.81
N LYS A 196 1.15 14.91 -1.77
CA LYS A 196 1.55 16.32 -1.56
C LYS A 196 0.66 16.98 -0.50
N ARG A 197 -0.66 16.83 -0.62
CA ARG A 197 -1.63 17.37 0.35
C ARG A 197 -1.40 16.81 1.76
N TRP A 198 -1.24 15.49 1.90
CA TRP A 198 -1.02 14.85 3.20
C TRP A 198 0.33 15.23 3.81
N ALA A 199 1.37 15.45 2.99
CA ALA A 199 2.66 15.93 3.48
C ALA A 199 2.54 17.33 4.08
N GLU A 200 1.83 18.25 3.42
CA GLU A 200 1.55 19.59 3.97
C GLU A 200 0.74 19.53 5.27
N GLU A 201 -0.29 18.68 5.33
CA GLU A 201 -1.07 18.46 6.54
C GLU A 201 -0.16 17.99 7.69
N ALA A 202 0.68 16.99 7.45
CA ALA A 202 1.57 16.41 8.44
C ALA A 202 2.60 17.43 8.98
N GLU A 203 3.17 18.28 8.11
CA GLU A 203 4.10 19.34 8.51
C GLU A 203 3.44 20.40 9.40
N ARG A 204 2.21 20.83 9.06
CA ARG A 204 1.47 21.81 9.88
C ARG A 204 1.24 21.29 11.31
N PHE A 205 0.95 20.01 11.46
CA PHE A 205 0.77 19.41 12.79
C PHE A 205 2.06 19.37 13.61
N ILE A 206 3.20 19.07 13.00
CA ILE A 206 4.50 19.11 13.69
C ILE A 206 4.81 20.53 14.14
N TYR A 207 4.55 21.52 13.29
CA TYR A 207 4.74 22.93 13.62
C TYR A 207 3.86 23.37 14.80
N ILE A 208 2.57 23.02 14.80
CA ILE A 208 1.65 23.33 15.91
C ILE A 208 2.11 22.66 17.21
N ARG A 209 2.55 21.39 17.17
CA ARG A 209 3.10 20.70 18.36
C ARG A 209 4.38 21.35 18.91
N ARG A 210 5.22 21.95 18.06
CA ARG A 210 6.44 22.64 18.51
C ARG A 210 6.16 24.00 19.14
N ASN A 211 5.08 24.67 18.74
CA ASN A 211 4.73 26.02 19.21
C ASN A 211 3.65 26.06 20.30
N GLY A 212 2.94 24.96 20.55
CA GLY A 212 2.00 24.80 21.66
C GLY A 212 2.61 23.94 22.78
N SER A 213 2.85 24.52 23.96
CA SER A 213 3.18 23.75 25.15
C SER A 213 2.07 22.75 25.48
N LEU A 214 2.36 21.45 25.61
CA LEU A 214 1.86 20.60 26.69
C LEU A 214 2.41 19.15 26.62
N GLN A 215 2.98 18.78 27.76
CA GLN A 215 2.88 17.50 28.46
C GLN A 215 2.36 16.28 27.68
N SER A 216 3.28 15.30 27.61
CA SER A 216 3.05 13.85 27.76
C SER A 216 1.88 13.22 27.02
N PHE A 217 2.20 12.52 25.94
CA PHE A 217 1.60 11.22 25.64
C PHE A 217 2.68 10.34 25.00
N LEU A 218 3.52 9.79 25.86
CA LEU A 218 4.03 8.41 25.79
C LEU A 218 3.40 7.68 26.98
#